data_AF-A0A9D8QF28-F1
#
_entry.id   AF-A0A9D8QF28-F1
#
_cell.length_a   1.000
_cell.length_b   1.000
_cell.length_c   1.000
_cell.angle_alpha   90.00
_cell.angle_beta   90.00
_cell.angle_gamma   90.00
#
_symmetry.space_group_name_H-M   'P 1'
#
loop_
_entity.id
_entity.type
_entity.pdbx_description
1 polymer ?
#
loop_
_entity_poly.entity_id
_entity_poly.type
_entity_poly.pdbx_seq_one_letter_code
_entity_poly.pdbx_strand_id
1 'polypeptide(L)'
;LRARVVVLRHALRNALIPVVTVLGPIATSVITGSVVIEQIFGIPGLGKEFIQSILSRDYNTVIGVFTFYAVLVGFVNLVVDLVYPLLDPRIRY
;
A
#
# COMPACT_ATOMS: atom_id res chain seq x y z
N LEU A 1 -18.98 34.98 1.17
CA LEU A 1 -17.67 34.49 0.67
C LEU A 1 -17.88 33.18 -0.09
N ARG A 2 -17.28 33.05 -1.27
CA ARG A 2 -17.58 32.04 -2.32
C ARG A 2 -17.47 30.60 -1.79
N ALA A 3 -18.58 29.85 -1.80
CA ALA A 3 -18.68 28.45 -1.35
C ALA A 3 -17.61 27.53 -1.97
N ARG A 4 -17.16 27.82 -3.21
CA ARG A 4 -16.09 27.10 -3.90
C ARG A 4 -14.75 27.10 -3.15
N VAL A 5 -14.41 28.20 -2.47
CA VAL A 5 -13.17 28.32 -1.69
C VAL A 5 -13.28 27.51 -0.39
N VAL A 6 -14.47 27.43 0.21
CA VAL A 6 -14.72 26.62 1.41
C VAL A 6 -14.68 25.13 1.07
N VAL A 7 -15.27 24.71 -0.05
CA VAL A 7 -15.23 23.31 -0.49
C VAL A 7 -13.80 22.87 -0.84
N LEU A 8 -13.07 23.66 -1.65
CA LEU A 8 -11.69 23.34 -2.04
C LEU A 8 -10.70 23.41 -0.87
N ARG A 9 -10.89 24.34 0.08
CA ARG A 9 -9.91 24.58 1.16
C ARG A 9 -10.25 23.88 2.49
N HIS A 10 -11.53 23.67 2.80
CA HIS A 10 -11.97 23.05 4.06
C HIS A 10 -12.51 21.62 3.86
N ALA A 11 -13.40 21.38 2.90
CA ALA A 11 -14.01 20.06 2.73
C ALA A 11 -13.01 19.03 2.15
N LEU A 12 -12.19 19.44 1.17
CA LEU A 12 -11.15 18.59 0.58
C LEU A 12 -10.08 18.16 1.60
N ARG A 13 -9.67 19.08 2.48
CA ARG A 13 -8.67 18.82 3.52
C ARG A 13 -9.18 17.84 4.59
N ASN A 14 -10.46 17.93 4.98
CA ASN A 14 -11.09 16.98 5.90
C ASN A 14 -11.40 15.61 5.24
N ALA A 15 -11.70 15.59 3.94
CA ALA A 15 -12.00 14.35 3.21
C ALA A 15 -10.73 13.54 2.87
N LEU A 16 -9.58 14.19 2.75
CA LEU A 16 -8.31 13.52 2.42
C LEU A 16 -7.75 12.69 3.58
N ILE A 17 -8.05 13.04 4.82
CA ILE A 17 -7.59 12.29 6.01
C ILE A 17 -8.03 10.82 5.95
N PRO A 18 -9.33 10.48 5.86
CA PRO A 18 -9.75 9.09 5.74
C PRO A 18 -9.33 8.44 4.42
N VAL A 19 -9.21 9.18 3.32
CA VAL A 19 -8.78 8.62 2.03
C VAL A 19 -7.35 8.10 2.11
N VAL A 20 -6.41 8.85 2.69
CA VAL A 20 -5.03 8.39 2.84
C VAL A 20 -4.94 7.23 3.84
N THR A 21 -5.76 7.24 4.90
CA THR A 21 -5.80 6.15 5.91
C THR A 21 -6.28 4.85 5.31
N VAL A 22 -7.21 4.91 4.34
CA VAL A 22 -7.75 3.74 3.68
C VAL A 22 -6.87 3.31 2.48
N LEU A 23 -6.12 4.24 1.88
CA LEU A 23 -5.19 3.93 0.78
C LEU A 23 -4.05 3.00 1.19
N GLY A 24 -3.51 3.11 2.41
CA GLY A 24 -2.46 2.20 2.91
C GLY A 24 -2.91 0.72 2.96
N PRO A 25 -4.03 0.41 3.66
CA PRO A 25 -4.64 -0.91 3.64
C PRO A 25 -5.02 -1.36 2.23
N ILE A 26 -5.60 -0.50 1.38
CA ILE A 26 -5.96 -0.87 0.00
C ILE A 26 -4.71 -1.23 -0.82
N ALA A 27 -3.65 -0.43 -0.76
CA ALA A 27 -2.40 -0.72 -1.49
C ALA A 27 -1.81 -2.07 -1.05
N THR A 28 -1.79 -2.33 0.27
CA THR A 28 -1.35 -3.62 0.82
C THR A 28 -2.26 -4.76 0.36
N SER A 29 -3.57 -4.54 0.32
CA SER A 29 -4.56 -5.51 -0.15
C SER A 29 -4.40 -5.84 -1.63
N VAL A 30 -4.04 -4.86 -2.46
CA VAL A 30 -3.77 -5.07 -3.89
C VAL A 30 -2.49 -5.87 -4.09
N ILE A 31 -1.43 -5.57 -3.33
CA ILE A 31 -0.16 -6.31 -3.39
C ILE A 31 -0.38 -7.78 -2.99
N THR A 32 -1.10 -8.03 -1.90
CA THR A 32 -1.42 -9.40 -1.45
C THR A 32 -2.44 -10.09 -2.36
N GLY A 33 -3.43 -9.37 -2.88
CA GLY A 33 -4.44 -9.89 -3.79
C GLY A 33 -3.89 -10.25 -5.17
N SER A 34 -2.81 -9.59 -5.61
CA SER A 34 -2.08 -9.93 -6.85
C SER A 34 -1.65 -11.40 -6.87
N VAL A 35 -1.28 -11.97 -5.71
CA VAL A 35 -0.89 -13.38 -5.58
C VAL A 35 -2.00 -14.33 -6.03
N VAL A 36 -3.26 -14.02 -5.69
CA VAL A 36 -4.42 -14.83 -6.06
C VAL A 36 -4.66 -14.75 -7.57
N ILE A 37 -4.49 -13.56 -8.16
CA ILE A 37 -4.63 -13.35 -9.61
C ILE A 37 -3.52 -14.08 -10.37
N GLU A 38 -2.27 -14.00 -9.90
CA GLU A 38 -1.13 -14.74 -10.45
C GLU A 38 -1.37 -16.26 -10.45
N GLN A 39 -1.97 -16.77 -9.37
CA GLN A 39 -2.30 -18.20 -9.25
C GLN A 39 -3.42 -18.63 -10.20
N ILE A 40 -4.49 -17.83 -10.31
CA ILE A 40 -5.67 -18.17 -11.15
C ILE A 40 -5.33 -18.05 -12.65
N PHE A 41 -4.61 -17.01 -13.04
CA PHE A 41 -4.28 -16.75 -14.45
C PHE A 41 -2.94 -17.37 -14.89
N GLY A 42 -2.22 -18.04 -13.99
CA GLY A 42 -0.96 -18.70 -14.30
C GLY A 42 0.18 -17.76 -14.69
N ILE A 43 0.06 -16.46 -14.41
CA ILE A 43 1.04 -15.43 -14.74
C ILE A 43 2.28 -15.64 -13.86
N PRO A 44 3.51 -15.71 -14.42
CA PRO A 44 4.72 -15.81 -13.63
C PRO A 44 4.94 -14.52 -12.85
N GLY A 45 4.78 -14.59 -11.52
CA GLY A 45 4.95 -13.47 -10.60
C GLY A 45 5.61 -13.90 -9.29
N LEU A 46 6.01 -12.90 -8.49
CA LEU A 46 6.72 -13.12 -7.23
C LEU A 46 5.84 -13.81 -6.17
N GLY A 47 4.52 -13.64 -6.26
CA GLY A 47 3.57 -14.28 -5.35
C GLY A 47 3.45 -15.78 -5.60
N LYS A 48 3.42 -16.19 -6.88
CA LYS A 48 3.42 -17.60 -7.27
C LYS A 48 4.70 -18.32 -6.83
N GLU A 49 5.86 -17.68 -7.04
CA GLU A 49 7.16 -18.22 -6.59
C GLU A 49 7.25 -18.34 -5.07
N PHE A 50 6.66 -17.39 -4.32
CA PHE A 50 6.57 -17.48 -2.87
C PHE A 50 5.80 -18.73 -2.41
N ILE A 51 4.62 -18.99 -2.98
CA ILE A 51 3.81 -20.18 -2.66
C ILE A 51 4.55 -21.46 -3.06
N GLN A 52 5.15 -21.49 -4.25
CA GLN A 52 5.91 -22.64 -4.73
C GLN A 52 7.11 -22.95 -3.84
N SER A 53 7.81 -21.92 -3.35
CA SER A 53 8.96 -22.05 -2.44
C SER A 53 8.56 -22.62 -1.08
N ILE A 54 7.36 -22.29 -0.58
CA ILE A 54 6.79 -22.91 0.63
C ILE A 54 6.54 -24.39 0.40
N LEU A 55 5.96 -24.76 -0.76
CA LEU A 55 5.66 -26.15 -1.11
C LEU A 55 6.92 -26.98 -1.34
N SER A 56 7.96 -26.40 -1.94
CA SER A 56 9.26 -27.05 -2.16
C SER A 56 10.16 -27.06 -0.93
N ARG A 57 9.72 -26.46 0.20
CA ARG A 57 10.50 -26.27 1.44
C ARG A 57 11.81 -25.51 1.23
N ASP A 58 11.86 -24.67 0.20
CA ASP A 58 13.00 -23.78 -0.02
C ASP A 58 12.83 -22.52 0.83
N TYR A 59 13.21 -22.65 2.11
CA TYR A 59 13.11 -21.57 3.08
C TYR A 59 13.96 -20.34 2.70
N ASN A 60 15.04 -20.52 1.93
CA ASN A 60 15.91 -19.42 1.55
C ASN A 60 15.18 -18.48 0.58
N THR A 61 14.51 -19.05 -0.41
CA THR A 61 13.69 -18.29 -1.37
C THR A 61 12.46 -17.67 -0.70
N VAL A 62 11.79 -18.40 0.22
CA VAL A 62 10.67 -17.85 1.00
C VAL A 62 11.07 -16.61 1.79
N ILE A 63 12.17 -16.67 2.54
CA ILE A 63 12.63 -15.55 3.38
C ILE A 63 13.08 -14.38 2.51
N GLY A 64 13.74 -14.64 1.38
CA GLY A 64 14.17 -13.59 0.44
C GLY A 64 12.99 -12.83 -0.16
N VAL A 65 12.00 -13.55 -0.70
CA VAL A 65 10.80 -12.94 -1.29
C VAL A 65 9.96 -12.23 -0.22
N PHE A 66 9.81 -12.83 0.96
CA PHE A 66 9.10 -12.20 2.08
C PHE A 66 9.73 -10.89 2.51
N THR A 67 11.06 -10.87 2.63
CA THR A 67 11.83 -9.67 3.01
C THR A 67 11.68 -8.58 1.95
N PHE A 68 11.72 -8.94 0.67
CA PHE A 68 11.48 -8.00 -0.43
C PHE A 68 10.08 -7.37 -0.35
N TYR A 69 9.03 -8.17 -0.13
CA TYR A 69 7.67 -7.67 0.09
C TYR A 69 7.58 -6.77 1.33
N ALA A 70 8.21 -7.15 2.44
CA ALA A 70 8.21 -6.34 3.66
C ALA A 70 8.87 -4.97 3.44
N VAL A 71 9.99 -4.90 2.71
CA VAL A 71 10.65 -3.65 2.34
C VAL A 71 9.75 -2.81 1.42
N LEU A 72 9.10 -3.43 0.45
CA LEU A 72 8.21 -2.74 -0.50
C LEU A 72 6.98 -2.15 0.22
N VAL A 73 6.34 -2.93 1.09
CA VAL A 73 5.22 -2.45 1.92
C VAL A 73 5.69 -1.35 2.88
N GLY A 74 6.86 -1.53 3.51
CA GLY A 74 7.47 -0.49 4.35
C GLY A 74 7.73 0.80 3.58
N PHE A 75 8.22 0.70 2.34
CA PHE A 75 8.43 1.84 1.46
C PHE A 75 7.13 2.54 1.09
N VAL A 76 6.08 1.79 0.74
CA VAL A 76 4.75 2.35 0.46
C VAL A 76 4.19 3.06 1.69
N ASN A 77 4.29 2.46 2.87
CA ASN A 77 3.86 3.09 4.12
C ASN A 77 4.67 4.37 4.41
N LEU A 78 5.98 4.37 4.17
CA LEU A 78 6.83 5.55 4.34
C LEU A 78 6.47 6.67 3.35
N VAL A 79 6.13 6.31 2.10
CA VAL A 79 5.61 7.27 1.12
C VAL A 79 4.27 7.85 1.59
N VAL A 80 3.36 7.01 2.08
CA VAL A 80 2.08 7.43 2.64
C VAL A 80 2.30 8.39 3.81
N ASP A 81 3.16 8.02 4.76
CA ASP A 81 3.53 8.83 5.93
C ASP A 81 4.20 10.15 5.55
N LEU A 82 4.95 10.23 4.45
CA LEU A 82 5.54 11.47 3.95
C LEU A 82 4.51 12.36 3.24
N VAL A 83 3.55 11.74 2.56
CA VAL A 83 2.45 12.42 1.86
C VAL A 83 1.44 12.99 2.87
N TYR A 84 1.22 12.34 4.00
CA TYR A 84 0.35 12.82 5.10
C TYR A 84 0.62 14.28 5.55
N PRO A 85 1.84 14.66 5.99
CA PRO A 85 2.15 16.01 6.45
C PRO A 85 2.15 17.05 5.32
N LEU A 86 2.39 16.63 4.07
CA LEU A 86 2.28 17.50 2.88
C LEU A 86 0.82 17.87 2.58
N LEU A 87 -0.12 16.94 2.77
CA LEU A 87 -1.55 17.19 2.60
C LEU A 87 -2.20 17.88 3.80
N ASP A 88 -1.71 17.64 5.01
CA ASP A 88 -2.27 18.23 6.22
C ASP A 88 -1.24 19.03 7.06
N PRO A 89 -1.06 20.34 6.76
CA PRO A 89 -0.30 21.26 7.61
C PRO A 89 -0.82 21.45 9.06
N ARG A 90 -1.89 20.75 9.51
CA ARG A 90 -2.36 20.78 10.91
C ARG A 90 -1.72 19.71 11.80
N ILE A 91 -0.98 18.75 11.25
CA ILE A 91 -0.21 17.74 12.02
C ILE A 91 1.20 18.29 12.35
N ARG A 92 1.33 19.61 12.49
CA ARG A 92 2.49 20.21 13.14
C ARG A 92 2.15 20.24 14.63
N TYR A 93 2.71 19.29 15.37
CA TYR A 93 2.81 19.20 16.84
C TYR A 93 1.85 20.06 17.67
#